data_AF-A0A1V4TI53-F1
#
_entry.id   AF-A0A1V4TI53-F1
#
_cell.length_a   1.000
_cell.length_b   1.000
_cell.length_c   1.000
_cell.angle_alpha   90.00
_cell.angle_beta   90.00
_cell.angle_gamma   90.00
#
_symmetry.space_group_name_H-M   'P 1'
#
loop_
_entity.id
_entity.type
_entity.pdbx_description
1 polymer ?
#
loop_
_entity_poly.entity_id
_entity_poly.type
_entity_poly.pdbx_seq_one_letter_code
_entity_poly.pdbx_strand_id
1 'polypeptide(L)'
;MKLYIISSGKYGSRIVNSLAEMGLASSMVGLEELPEDLPEFIDDFSSYTPKNIPQADLILAVGLYGDINMVVPLIANQSGAKSVIIPIHDPKQVPPGLQMEIEESAPDVKIVFPKPFCSLEPVGDLFIDEFASQFGKPLLEIESDGLVKKVKVIRTAPCGSTRYIADNIEGFPAQEAELEAGNKLHNYPCNASMTTDPVVGDTILHLAGYQTKEAVKRALGFAMRSAVVDHETCEADECQHECIKHCPQVQIGVDTVTLNEDQQAVIDPASCGCCEICINECPYGSIEMEEKKFPL
;
A
#
# COMPACT_ATOMS: atom_id res chain seq x y z
N MET A 1 -13.54 11.50 13.16
CA MET A 1 -14.31 10.82 12.09
C MET A 1 -15.11 9.62 12.61
N LYS A 2 -16.31 9.37 12.06
CA LYS A 2 -17.11 8.15 12.24
C LYS A 2 -16.74 7.11 11.19
N LEU A 3 -16.22 5.97 11.62
CA LEU A 3 -15.75 4.88 10.78
C LEU A 3 -16.77 3.75 10.77
N TYR A 4 -17.25 3.36 9.60
CA TYR A 4 -18.03 2.14 9.42
C TYR A 4 -17.21 1.08 8.69
N ILE A 5 -17.09 -0.12 9.26
CA ILE A 5 -16.25 -1.17 8.69
C ILE A 5 -17.13 -2.26 8.09
N ILE A 6 -16.82 -2.64 6.86
CA ILE A 6 -17.35 -3.83 6.21
C ILE A 6 -16.18 -4.79 6.10
N SER A 7 -16.30 -5.99 6.64
CA SER A 7 -15.21 -6.95 6.72
C SER A 7 -15.62 -8.31 6.22
N SER A 8 -14.65 -9.07 5.71
CA SER A 8 -14.84 -10.50 5.44
C SER A 8 -13.55 -11.27 5.67
N GLY A 9 -13.70 -12.51 6.12
CA GLY A 9 -12.64 -13.48 6.27
C GLY A 9 -11.52 -13.12 7.23
N LYS A 10 -10.44 -13.92 7.16
CA LYS A 10 -9.28 -13.79 8.05
C LYS A 10 -8.53 -12.48 7.87
N TYR A 11 -8.47 -11.96 6.63
CA TYR A 11 -7.82 -10.67 6.36
C TYR A 11 -8.59 -9.53 7.03
N GLY A 12 -9.91 -9.45 6.80
CA GLY A 12 -10.76 -8.41 7.40
C GLY A 12 -10.69 -8.43 8.92
N SER A 13 -10.85 -9.62 9.52
CA SER A 13 -10.73 -9.82 10.98
C SER A 13 -9.41 -9.30 11.55
N ARG A 14 -8.28 -9.60 10.89
CA ARG A 14 -6.96 -9.14 11.35
C ARG A 14 -6.84 -7.62 11.31
N ILE A 15 -7.32 -6.98 10.25
CA ILE A 15 -7.29 -5.53 10.12
C ILE A 15 -8.17 -4.88 11.19
N VAL A 16 -9.41 -5.35 11.37
CA VAL A 16 -10.33 -4.81 12.38
C VAL A 16 -9.73 -4.86 13.77
N ASN A 17 -9.20 -6.01 14.19
CA ASN A 17 -8.58 -6.19 15.50
C ASN A 17 -7.38 -5.25 15.68
N SER A 18 -6.50 -5.21 14.68
CA SER A 18 -5.33 -4.34 14.66
C SER A 18 -5.71 -2.86 14.81
N LEU A 19 -6.68 -2.37 14.03
CA LEU A 19 -7.15 -0.98 14.12
C LEU A 19 -7.80 -0.67 15.48
N ALA A 20 -8.57 -1.60 16.04
CA ALA A 20 -9.19 -1.45 17.35
C ALA A 20 -8.13 -1.33 18.47
N GLU A 21 -7.13 -2.23 18.48
CA GLU A 21 -6.01 -2.21 19.43
C GLU A 21 -5.15 -0.95 19.29
N MET A 22 -5.01 -0.42 18.08
CA MET A 22 -4.23 0.78 17.80
C MET A 22 -4.99 2.09 18.04
N GLY A 23 -6.21 2.05 18.58
CA GLY A 23 -6.93 3.21 19.09
C GLY A 23 -8.09 3.73 18.24
N LEU A 24 -8.48 3.03 17.17
CA LEU A 24 -9.65 3.43 16.36
C LEU A 24 -10.99 2.91 16.90
N ALA A 25 -11.00 2.12 17.98
CA ALA A 25 -12.23 1.55 18.53
C ALA A 25 -13.30 2.61 18.85
N SER A 26 -12.90 3.78 19.36
CA SER A 26 -13.85 4.87 19.69
C SER A 26 -14.45 5.55 18.45
N SER A 27 -13.82 5.41 17.29
CA SER A 27 -14.29 5.98 16.02
C SER A 27 -15.21 5.02 15.26
N MET A 28 -15.19 3.72 15.60
CA MET A 28 -16.01 2.70 14.93
C MET A 28 -17.48 2.84 15.34
N VAL A 29 -18.34 3.20 14.39
CA VAL A 29 -19.79 3.33 14.59
C VAL A 29 -20.57 2.07 14.22
N GLY A 30 -19.90 1.12 13.57
CA GLY A 30 -20.45 -0.19 13.24
C GLY A 30 -19.39 -1.09 12.62
N LEU A 31 -19.67 -2.39 12.65
CA LEU A 31 -18.92 -3.43 11.96
C LEU A 31 -19.93 -4.38 11.33
N GLU A 32 -19.84 -4.55 10.02
CA GLU A 32 -20.56 -5.58 9.29
C GLU A 32 -19.58 -6.67 8.86
N GLU A 33 -19.95 -7.93 9.06
CA GLU A 33 -19.17 -9.08 8.61
C GLU A 33 -19.95 -9.82 7.52
N LEU A 34 -19.42 -9.80 6.30
CA LEU A 34 -20.02 -10.47 5.15
C LEU A 34 -19.47 -11.89 5.00
N PRO A 35 -20.31 -12.85 4.58
CA PRO A 35 -19.89 -14.24 4.41
C PRO A 35 -18.84 -14.39 3.30
N GLU A 36 -17.95 -15.39 3.45
CA GLU A 36 -16.94 -15.74 2.43
C GLU A 36 -17.51 -16.73 1.38
N ASP A 37 -18.48 -17.57 1.77
CA ASP A 37 -19.10 -18.57 0.90
C ASP A 37 -20.20 -17.92 0.06
N LEU A 38 -19.76 -17.25 -1.01
CA LEU A 38 -20.62 -16.50 -1.93
C LEU A 38 -20.61 -17.16 -3.32
N PRO A 39 -21.72 -17.03 -4.07
CA PRO A 39 -21.74 -17.43 -5.47
C PRO A 39 -20.75 -16.59 -6.30
N GLU A 40 -20.28 -17.13 -7.42
CA GLU A 40 -19.34 -16.46 -8.33
C GLU A 40 -19.93 -15.16 -8.91
N PHE A 41 -21.25 -15.12 -9.10
CA PHE A 41 -21.99 -13.96 -9.57
C PHE A 41 -23.13 -13.64 -8.60
N ILE A 42 -23.30 -12.35 -8.29
CA ILE A 42 -24.36 -11.88 -7.40
C ILE A 42 -25.32 -10.98 -8.19
N ASP A 43 -26.57 -11.43 -8.35
CA ASP A 43 -27.59 -10.67 -9.07
C ASP A 43 -28.28 -9.59 -8.20
N ASP A 44 -28.35 -9.80 -6.87
CA ASP A 44 -29.00 -8.87 -5.93
C ASP A 44 -28.13 -8.58 -4.69
N PHE A 45 -27.39 -7.48 -4.76
CA PHE A 45 -26.58 -6.96 -3.65
C PHE A 45 -27.40 -6.49 -2.45
N SER A 46 -28.70 -6.20 -2.62
CA SER A 46 -29.57 -5.74 -1.53
C SER A 46 -29.73 -6.79 -0.45
N SER A 47 -29.67 -8.08 -0.83
CA SER A 47 -29.75 -9.22 0.10
C SER A 47 -28.57 -9.29 1.08
N TYR A 48 -27.40 -8.78 0.67
CA TYR A 48 -26.19 -8.69 1.47
C TYR A 48 -25.99 -7.31 2.10
N THR A 49 -26.86 -6.35 1.77
CA THR A 49 -26.78 -5.00 2.32
C THR A 49 -27.41 -4.98 3.72
N PRO A 50 -26.73 -4.45 4.75
CA PRO A 50 -27.27 -4.41 6.10
C PRO A 50 -28.54 -3.59 6.19
N LYS A 51 -29.52 -4.04 6.97
CA LYS A 51 -30.79 -3.30 7.16
C LYS A 51 -30.63 -2.02 7.97
N ASN A 52 -29.67 -2.01 8.90
CA ASN A 52 -29.42 -0.91 9.82
C ASN A 52 -28.02 -0.35 9.56
N ILE A 53 -27.93 0.62 8.67
CA ILE A 53 -26.65 1.26 8.33
C ILE A 53 -26.46 2.51 9.21
N PRO A 54 -25.38 2.59 10.00
CA PRO A 54 -25.10 3.77 10.81
C PRO A 54 -24.68 4.95 9.92
N GLN A 55 -24.90 6.16 10.41
CA GLN A 55 -24.31 7.36 9.79
C GLN A 55 -22.79 7.33 9.97
N ALA A 56 -22.06 7.43 8.87
CA ALA A 56 -20.60 7.32 8.83
C ALA A 56 -19.99 8.42 7.97
N ASP A 57 -18.74 8.76 8.27
CA ASP A 57 -17.94 9.70 7.49
C ASP A 57 -17.04 8.95 6.49
N LEU A 58 -16.44 7.84 6.96
CA LEU A 58 -15.56 6.95 6.23
C LEU A 58 -16.06 5.50 6.29
N ILE A 59 -16.06 4.82 5.15
CA ILE A 59 -16.22 3.37 5.08
C ILE A 59 -14.86 2.71 4.83
N LEU A 60 -14.57 1.65 5.57
CA LEU A 60 -13.43 0.78 5.32
C LEU A 60 -13.94 -0.62 4.95
N ALA A 61 -13.71 -1.04 3.70
CA ALA A 61 -14.15 -2.34 3.20
C ALA A 61 -12.96 -3.29 3.04
N VAL A 62 -12.80 -4.26 3.96
CA VAL A 62 -11.58 -5.08 4.07
C VAL A 62 -11.86 -6.57 3.91
N GLY A 63 -11.18 -7.22 2.96
CA GLY A 63 -11.24 -8.67 2.78
C GLY A 63 -12.38 -9.18 1.88
N LEU A 64 -13.14 -8.28 1.26
CA LEU A 64 -14.21 -8.63 0.31
C LEU A 64 -13.61 -9.05 -1.04
N TYR A 65 -14.04 -10.18 -1.61
CA TYR A 65 -13.58 -10.69 -2.92
C TYR A 65 -14.69 -10.67 -3.97
N GLY A 66 -14.38 -10.14 -5.15
CA GLY A 66 -15.30 -10.13 -6.29
C GLY A 66 -16.51 -9.22 -6.11
N ASP A 67 -17.61 -9.57 -6.76
CA ASP A 67 -18.82 -8.76 -6.94
C ASP A 67 -19.42 -8.26 -5.62
N ILE A 68 -19.21 -8.94 -4.50
CA ILE A 68 -19.72 -8.50 -3.20
C ILE A 68 -19.25 -7.09 -2.82
N ASN A 69 -18.13 -6.61 -3.37
CA ASN A 69 -17.68 -5.22 -3.19
C ASN A 69 -18.71 -4.18 -3.69
N MET A 70 -19.67 -4.56 -4.56
CA MET A 70 -20.75 -3.68 -5.02
C MET A 70 -21.77 -3.31 -3.94
N VAL A 71 -21.75 -3.96 -2.77
CA VAL A 71 -22.50 -3.48 -1.59
C VAL A 71 -21.93 -2.18 -1.04
N VAL A 72 -20.64 -1.89 -1.28
CA VAL A 72 -19.94 -0.74 -0.71
C VAL A 72 -20.51 0.59 -1.21
N PRO A 73 -20.72 0.81 -2.53
CA PRO A 73 -21.45 1.98 -3.04
C PRO A 73 -22.85 2.16 -2.43
N LEU A 74 -23.62 1.08 -2.28
CA LEU A 74 -24.97 1.12 -1.69
C LEU A 74 -24.91 1.57 -0.23
N ILE A 75 -23.97 1.01 0.53
CA ILE A 75 -23.75 1.36 1.93
C ILE A 75 -23.24 2.79 2.08
N ALA A 76 -22.36 3.27 1.19
CA ALA A 76 -21.89 4.65 1.17
C ALA A 76 -23.04 5.63 1.00
N ASN A 77 -23.91 5.39 0.02
CA ASN A 77 -25.08 6.23 -0.24
C ASN A 77 -26.06 6.26 0.95
N GLN A 78 -26.30 5.12 1.61
CA GLN A 78 -27.24 5.03 2.73
C GLN A 78 -26.67 5.55 4.06
N SER A 79 -25.37 5.36 4.31
CA SER A 79 -24.67 5.86 5.50
C SER A 79 -24.40 7.37 5.46
N GLY A 80 -24.43 7.98 4.27
CA GLY A 80 -24.01 9.36 4.05
C GLY A 80 -22.49 9.55 4.00
N ALA A 81 -21.71 8.46 4.00
CA ALA A 81 -20.26 8.52 3.93
C ALA A 81 -19.81 9.18 2.62
N LYS A 82 -18.78 10.02 2.73
CA LYS A 82 -18.17 10.72 1.59
C LYS A 82 -16.85 10.13 1.15
N SER A 83 -16.35 9.17 1.92
CA SER A 83 -15.05 8.58 1.69
C SER A 83 -15.09 7.07 1.92
N VAL A 84 -14.40 6.32 1.07
CA VAL A 84 -14.30 4.87 1.13
C VAL A 84 -12.86 4.44 0.87
N ILE A 85 -12.36 3.50 1.68
CA ILE A 85 -11.08 2.83 1.46
C ILE A 85 -11.34 1.34 1.23
N ILE A 86 -10.89 0.81 0.09
CA ILE A 86 -10.99 -0.60 -0.27
C ILE A 86 -9.58 -1.13 -0.57
N PRO A 87 -8.81 -1.56 0.45
CA PRO A 87 -7.46 -2.04 0.21
C PRO A 87 -7.43 -3.36 -0.55
N ILE A 88 -6.45 -3.48 -1.43
CA ILE A 88 -6.21 -4.69 -2.24
C ILE A 88 -5.05 -5.45 -1.63
N HIS A 89 -5.32 -6.68 -1.15
CA HIS A 89 -4.30 -7.57 -0.62
C HIS A 89 -4.06 -8.81 -1.51
N ASP A 90 -4.93 -9.06 -2.48
CA ASP A 90 -4.78 -10.11 -3.48
C ASP A 90 -5.22 -9.59 -4.87
N PRO A 91 -4.51 -9.93 -5.96
CA PRO A 91 -4.85 -9.46 -7.30
C PRO A 91 -6.28 -9.82 -7.75
N LYS A 92 -6.85 -10.92 -7.24
CA LYS A 92 -8.20 -11.38 -7.60
C LYS A 92 -9.31 -10.66 -6.82
N GLN A 93 -8.95 -9.88 -5.79
CA GLN A 93 -9.91 -9.29 -4.86
C GLN A 93 -10.82 -8.27 -5.55
N VAL A 94 -10.23 -7.25 -6.17
CA VAL A 94 -10.95 -6.18 -6.88
C VAL A 94 -10.19 -5.83 -8.17
N PRO A 95 -10.44 -6.55 -9.27
CA PRO A 95 -9.79 -6.27 -10.56
C PRO A 95 -10.10 -4.85 -11.07
N PRO A 96 -9.28 -4.26 -11.96
CA PRO A 96 -9.47 -2.87 -12.44
C PRO A 96 -10.87 -2.58 -13.00
N GLY A 97 -11.48 -3.53 -13.70
CA GLY A 97 -12.86 -3.39 -14.20
C GLY A 97 -13.88 -3.18 -13.07
N LEU A 98 -13.76 -3.96 -12.00
CA LEU A 98 -14.63 -3.85 -10.83
C LEU A 98 -14.35 -2.57 -10.03
N GLN A 99 -13.08 -2.11 -9.97
CA GLN A 99 -12.75 -0.82 -9.34
C GLN A 99 -13.50 0.34 -10.03
N MET A 100 -13.46 0.37 -11.37
CA MET A 100 -14.19 1.38 -12.14
C MET A 100 -15.70 1.31 -11.89
N GLU A 101 -16.28 0.10 -11.87
CA GLU A 101 -17.72 -0.08 -11.63
C GLU A 101 -18.15 0.41 -10.23
N ILE A 102 -17.34 0.15 -9.20
CA ILE A 102 -17.55 0.63 -7.83
C ILE A 102 -17.52 2.16 -7.79
N GLU A 103 -16.54 2.79 -8.44
CA GLU A 103 -16.42 4.26 -8.51
C GLU A 103 -17.60 4.89 -9.26
N GLU A 104 -17.98 4.35 -10.42
CA GLU A 104 -19.11 4.83 -11.23
C GLU A 104 -20.45 4.71 -10.49
N SER A 105 -20.58 3.75 -9.58
CA SER A 105 -21.80 3.53 -8.78
C SER A 105 -21.96 4.52 -7.62
N ALA A 106 -20.93 5.29 -7.27
CA ALA A 106 -20.97 6.29 -6.20
C ALA A 106 -20.15 7.54 -6.58
N PRO A 107 -20.57 8.31 -7.60
CA PRO A 107 -19.79 9.44 -8.15
C PRO A 107 -19.58 10.59 -7.16
N ASP A 108 -20.42 10.70 -6.13
CA ASP A 108 -20.34 11.73 -5.08
C ASP A 108 -19.52 11.29 -3.85
N VAL A 109 -18.81 10.16 -3.94
CA VAL A 109 -18.04 9.53 -2.87
C VAL A 109 -16.60 9.33 -3.35
N LYS A 110 -15.63 9.79 -2.57
CA LYS A 110 -14.22 9.55 -2.85
C LYS A 110 -13.86 8.11 -2.47
N ILE A 111 -13.59 7.26 -3.45
CA ILE A 111 -13.17 5.87 -3.25
C ILE A 111 -11.68 5.75 -3.60
N VAL A 112 -10.92 5.00 -2.79
CA VAL A 112 -9.51 4.69 -3.05
C VAL A 112 -9.22 3.21 -2.86
N PHE A 113 -8.31 2.69 -3.68
CA PHE A 113 -7.93 1.27 -3.73
C PHE A 113 -6.44 1.07 -3.44
N PRO A 114 -5.95 1.34 -2.21
CA PRO A 114 -4.53 1.21 -1.91
C PRO A 114 -4.06 -0.25 -2.09
N LYS A 115 -2.97 -0.43 -2.84
CA LYS A 115 -2.38 -1.73 -3.17
C LYS A 115 -0.88 -1.72 -2.82
N PRO A 116 -0.45 -2.41 -1.74
CA PRO A 116 -1.25 -2.96 -0.63
C PRO A 116 -1.87 -1.89 0.26
N PHE A 117 -2.58 -2.27 1.32
CA PHE A 117 -3.12 -1.29 2.28
C PHE A 117 -2.03 -0.38 2.90
N CYS A 118 -0.83 -0.91 3.11
CA CYS A 118 0.32 -0.13 3.57
C CYS A 118 1.00 0.70 2.48
N SER A 119 0.36 0.97 1.34
CA SER A 119 0.76 2.01 0.38
C SER A 119 -0.13 3.26 0.45
N LEU A 120 -1.19 3.26 1.27
CA LEU A 120 -2.11 4.40 1.39
C LEU A 120 -1.37 5.65 1.89
N GLU A 121 -1.49 6.74 1.14
CA GLU A 121 -1.00 8.08 1.48
C GLU A 121 -2.17 9.09 1.49
N PRO A 122 -2.00 10.30 2.05
CA PRO A 122 -2.97 11.37 1.92
C PRO A 122 -3.27 11.68 0.46
N VAL A 123 -4.54 11.82 0.13
CA VAL A 123 -5.06 12.04 -1.23
C VAL A 123 -5.80 13.37 -1.35
N GLY A 124 -5.80 14.20 -0.30
CA GLY A 124 -6.51 15.48 -0.25
C GLY A 124 -7.98 15.37 0.13
N ASP A 125 -8.43 14.18 0.56
CA ASP A 125 -9.77 13.96 1.09
C ASP A 125 -9.74 14.00 2.62
N LEU A 126 -10.65 14.75 3.24
CA LEU A 126 -10.62 15.04 4.68
C LEU A 126 -10.56 13.76 5.54
N PHE A 127 -11.37 12.76 5.21
CA PHE A 127 -11.53 11.57 6.04
C PHE A 127 -10.49 10.49 5.71
N ILE A 128 -10.13 10.34 4.43
CA ILE A 128 -9.02 9.46 4.04
C ILE A 128 -7.71 10.00 4.61
N ASP A 129 -7.49 11.32 4.59
CA ASP A 129 -6.28 11.94 5.13
C ASP A 129 -6.25 11.88 6.66
N GLU A 130 -7.40 12.03 7.35
CA GLU A 130 -7.49 11.79 8.81
C GLU A 130 -7.08 10.36 9.14
N PHE A 131 -7.54 9.36 8.37
CA PHE A 131 -7.11 7.97 8.52
C PHE A 131 -5.62 7.78 8.19
N ALA A 132 -5.18 8.31 7.05
CA ALA A 132 -3.83 8.23 6.50
C ALA A 132 -2.79 9.05 7.29
N SER A 133 -3.22 9.85 8.27
CA SER A 133 -2.32 10.47 9.25
C SER A 133 -1.75 9.46 10.25
N GLN A 134 -2.48 8.37 10.52
CA GLN A 134 -2.12 7.35 11.50
C GLN A 134 -1.85 5.98 10.85
N PHE A 135 -2.57 5.64 9.78
CA PHE A 135 -2.56 4.31 9.17
C PHE A 135 -2.34 4.36 7.65
N GLY A 136 -1.36 3.64 7.13
CA GLY A 136 -1.08 3.61 5.70
C GLY A 136 0.37 3.29 5.41
N LYS A 137 0.99 4.03 4.48
CA LYS A 137 2.40 3.92 4.15
C LYS A 137 3.28 4.21 5.37
N PRO A 138 4.19 3.32 5.80
CA PRO A 138 4.90 3.52 7.06
C PRO A 138 5.71 4.82 7.07
N LEU A 139 5.69 5.55 8.20
CA LEU A 139 6.52 6.73 8.44
C LEU A 139 7.20 6.58 9.80
N LEU A 140 8.53 6.64 9.79
CA LEU A 140 9.37 6.37 10.95
C LEU A 140 10.33 7.54 11.21
N GLU A 141 10.70 7.72 12.47
CA GLU A 141 11.87 8.49 12.89
C GLU A 141 12.85 7.49 13.53
N ILE A 142 14.10 7.43 13.05
CA ILE A 142 15.11 6.50 13.56
C ILE A 142 16.30 7.27 14.10
N GLU A 143 16.61 7.07 15.39
CA GLU A 143 17.85 7.55 16.00
C GLU A 143 18.92 6.44 15.87
N SER A 144 20.10 6.78 15.33
CA SER A 144 21.19 5.82 15.17
C SER A 144 22.57 6.43 15.47
N ASP A 145 23.45 5.61 16.04
CA ASP A 145 24.88 5.88 16.25
C ASP A 145 25.66 4.59 15.95
N GLY A 146 25.85 4.32 14.65
CA GLY A 146 26.32 3.04 14.12
C GLY A 146 25.29 1.91 14.20
N LEU A 147 24.59 1.81 15.33
CA LEU A 147 23.46 0.91 15.57
C LEU A 147 22.16 1.71 15.68
N VAL A 148 21.03 1.09 15.30
CA VAL A 148 19.68 1.62 15.55
C VAL A 148 19.46 1.67 17.07
N LYS A 149 19.28 2.87 17.61
CA LYS A 149 19.09 3.09 19.06
C LYS A 149 17.63 3.14 19.44
N LYS A 150 16.82 3.78 18.60
CA LYS A 150 15.40 3.99 18.86
C LYS A 150 14.64 4.14 17.56
N VAL A 151 13.47 3.51 17.48
CA VAL A 151 12.54 3.69 16.36
C VAL A 151 11.23 4.25 16.87
N LYS A 152 10.84 5.42 16.36
CA LYS A 152 9.53 6.02 16.64
C LYS A 152 8.64 5.90 15.42
N VAL A 153 7.47 5.28 15.61
CA VAL A 153 6.46 5.11 14.55
C VAL A 153 5.55 6.34 14.52
N ILE A 154 5.58 7.08 13.42
CA ILE A 154 4.71 8.23 13.17
C ILE A 154 3.42 7.79 12.47
N ARG A 155 3.55 6.91 11.47
CA ARG A 155 2.43 6.29 10.74
C ARG A 155 2.71 4.80 10.60
N THR A 156 1.72 3.97 10.91
CA THR A 156 1.86 2.51 10.90
C THR A 156 1.07 1.88 9.77
N ALA A 157 1.52 0.73 9.26
CA ALA A 157 0.69 -0.12 8.43
C ALA A 157 -0.61 -0.49 9.20
N PRO A 158 -1.78 -0.50 8.54
CA PRO A 158 -3.07 -0.80 9.18
C PRO A 158 -3.12 -2.19 9.83
N CYS A 159 -2.35 -3.14 9.31
CA CYS A 159 -2.24 -4.48 9.87
C CYS A 159 -1.34 -4.57 11.11
N GLY A 160 -0.64 -3.50 11.51
CA GLY A 160 0.25 -3.48 12.67
C GLY A 160 1.71 -3.86 12.39
N SER A 161 2.05 -4.23 11.15
CA SER A 161 3.40 -4.72 10.79
C SER A 161 4.50 -3.72 11.12
N THR A 162 4.26 -2.43 10.89
CA THR A 162 5.26 -1.38 11.14
C THR A 162 5.67 -1.30 12.60
N ARG A 163 4.72 -1.39 13.54
CA ARG A 163 5.03 -1.39 14.99
C ARG A 163 5.86 -2.61 15.36
N TYR A 164 5.44 -3.79 14.90
CA TYR A 164 6.21 -5.01 15.09
C TYR A 164 7.63 -4.91 14.54
N ILE A 165 7.82 -4.36 13.34
CA ILE A 165 9.14 -4.18 12.74
C ILE A 165 9.96 -3.18 13.55
N ALA A 166 9.39 -2.03 13.92
CA ALA A 166 10.06 -1.02 14.74
C ALA A 166 10.61 -1.60 16.04
N ASP A 167 9.81 -2.42 16.75
CA ASP A 167 10.20 -3.07 17.99
C ASP A 167 11.31 -4.12 17.82
N ASN A 168 11.58 -4.57 16.58
CA ASN A 168 12.45 -5.70 16.28
C ASN A 168 13.69 -5.35 15.44
N ILE A 169 13.88 -4.08 15.06
CA ILE A 169 15.08 -3.62 14.34
C ILE A 169 16.02 -2.79 15.22
N GLU A 170 15.63 -2.45 16.45
CA GLU A 170 16.54 -1.82 17.42
C GLU A 170 17.73 -2.74 17.73
N GLY A 171 18.92 -2.15 17.85
CA GLY A 171 20.17 -2.85 18.12
C GLY A 171 20.92 -3.36 16.87
N PHE A 172 20.28 -3.41 15.69
CA PHE A 172 20.97 -3.77 14.45
C PHE A 172 21.88 -2.64 13.95
N PRO A 173 22.96 -2.96 13.19
CA PRO A 173 23.71 -1.96 12.45
C PRO A 173 22.81 -1.16 11.52
N ALA A 174 22.99 0.16 11.48
CA ALA A 174 22.15 1.05 10.67
C ALA A 174 22.17 0.68 9.17
N GLN A 175 23.29 0.16 8.68
CA GLN A 175 23.44 -0.30 7.29
C GLN A 175 22.68 -1.60 6.98
N GLU A 176 22.38 -2.42 8.00
CA GLU A 176 21.66 -3.68 7.86
C GLU A 176 20.15 -3.53 8.14
N ALA A 177 19.74 -2.40 8.73
CA ALA A 177 18.37 -2.17 9.17
C ALA A 177 17.33 -2.31 8.04
N GLU A 178 17.65 -1.91 6.80
CA GLU A 178 16.77 -2.11 5.65
C GLU A 178 16.50 -3.60 5.38
N LEU A 179 17.57 -4.41 5.34
CA LEU A 179 17.48 -5.85 5.11
C LEU A 179 16.70 -6.52 6.24
N GLU A 180 17.03 -6.18 7.48
CA GLU A 180 16.39 -6.74 8.66
C GLU A 180 14.92 -6.36 8.76
N ALA A 181 14.54 -5.13 8.41
CA ALA A 181 13.13 -4.74 8.34
C ALA A 181 12.34 -5.61 7.34
N GLY A 182 12.93 -5.90 6.18
CA GLY A 182 12.37 -6.85 5.22
C GLY A 182 12.21 -8.26 5.79
N ASN A 183 13.23 -8.76 6.51
CA ASN A 183 13.19 -10.06 7.17
C ASN A 183 12.11 -10.11 8.27
N LYS A 184 11.97 -9.05 9.06
CA LYS A 184 10.93 -8.96 10.09
C LYS A 184 9.53 -8.94 9.49
N LEU A 185 9.33 -8.34 8.32
CA LEU A 185 8.03 -8.40 7.63
C LEU A 185 7.64 -9.85 7.29
N HIS A 186 8.58 -10.69 6.82
CA HIS A 186 8.32 -12.12 6.58
C HIS A 186 7.96 -12.87 7.88
N ASN A 187 8.57 -12.47 9.01
CA ASN A 187 8.22 -13.01 10.33
C ASN A 187 6.88 -12.48 10.89
N TYR A 188 6.32 -11.42 10.31
CA TYR A 188 5.05 -10.78 10.71
C TYR A 188 3.80 -11.45 10.07
N PRO A 189 3.84 -12.77 9.84
CA PRO A 189 3.18 -13.46 8.71
C PRO A 189 2.21 -12.57 7.90
N CYS A 190 2.70 -11.71 7.01
CA CYS A 190 1.85 -10.80 6.25
C CYS A 190 0.79 -11.57 5.42
N ASN A 191 -0.44 -11.06 5.37
CA ASN A 191 -1.54 -11.70 4.63
C ASN A 191 -1.64 -11.24 3.16
N ALA A 192 -0.70 -10.42 2.68
CA ALA A 192 -0.66 -10.02 1.28
C ALA A 192 -0.30 -11.22 0.37
N SER A 193 -0.91 -11.26 -0.81
CA SER A 193 -0.76 -12.37 -1.75
C SER A 193 0.66 -12.46 -2.31
N MET A 194 1.11 -13.71 -2.46
CA MET A 194 2.31 -14.10 -3.21
C MET A 194 2.01 -14.39 -4.68
N THR A 195 0.75 -14.25 -5.10
CA THR A 195 0.40 -14.33 -6.52
C THR A 195 0.90 -13.08 -7.23
N THR A 196 1.55 -13.25 -8.38
CA THR A 196 1.95 -12.14 -9.23
C THR A 196 0.72 -11.36 -9.68
N ASP A 197 0.70 -10.05 -9.41
CA ASP A 197 -0.32 -9.14 -9.90
C ASP A 197 -0.04 -8.83 -11.39
N PRO A 198 -0.98 -9.09 -12.31
CA PRO A 198 -0.75 -8.90 -13.73
C PRO A 198 -0.66 -7.44 -14.15
N VAL A 199 -1.15 -6.50 -13.34
CA VAL A 199 -1.04 -5.06 -13.59
C VAL A 199 0.33 -4.56 -13.17
N VAL A 200 0.83 -5.05 -12.03
CA VAL A 200 2.06 -4.53 -11.42
C VAL A 200 3.31 -5.30 -11.87
N GLY A 201 3.16 -6.57 -12.27
CA GLY A 201 4.29 -7.44 -12.65
C GLY A 201 5.07 -8.02 -11.47
N ASP A 202 4.59 -7.81 -10.23
CA ASP A 202 5.20 -8.32 -9.00
C ASP A 202 4.10 -8.76 -8.00
N THR A 203 4.48 -9.32 -6.85
CA THR A 203 3.54 -9.74 -5.80
C THR A 203 3.16 -8.58 -4.88
N ILE A 204 1.95 -8.62 -4.33
CA ILE A 204 1.50 -7.60 -3.36
C ILE A 204 2.31 -7.69 -2.05
N LEU A 205 2.80 -8.89 -1.69
CA LEU A 205 3.73 -9.03 -0.56
C LEU A 205 5.05 -8.27 -0.80
N HIS A 206 5.64 -8.38 -1.99
CA HIS A 206 6.85 -7.63 -2.31
C HIS A 206 6.63 -6.12 -2.25
N LEU A 207 5.51 -5.63 -2.77
CA LEU A 207 5.13 -4.21 -2.62
C LEU A 207 5.09 -3.78 -1.15
N ALA A 208 4.50 -4.59 -0.26
CA ALA A 208 4.50 -4.31 1.18
C ALA A 208 5.92 -4.28 1.77
N GLY A 209 6.80 -5.15 1.28
CA GLY A 209 8.23 -5.16 1.58
C GLY A 209 8.92 -3.86 1.14
N TYR A 210 8.61 -3.37 -0.05
CA TYR A 210 9.16 -2.11 -0.57
C TYR A 210 8.73 -0.92 0.29
N GLN A 211 7.45 -0.83 0.69
CA GLN A 211 6.98 0.25 1.59
C GLN A 211 7.69 0.24 2.95
N THR A 212 7.95 -0.96 3.47
CA THR A 212 8.67 -1.15 4.73
C THR A 212 10.13 -0.68 4.61
N LYS A 213 10.83 -1.14 3.57
CA LYS A 213 12.23 -0.80 3.33
C LYS A 213 12.40 0.69 3.05
N GLU A 214 11.51 1.28 2.25
CA GLU A 214 11.50 2.72 1.97
C GLU A 214 11.41 3.53 3.27
N ALA A 215 10.48 3.19 4.16
CA ALA A 215 10.31 3.93 5.41
C ALA A 215 11.57 3.90 6.29
N VAL A 216 12.28 2.76 6.34
CA VAL A 216 13.54 2.62 7.08
C VAL A 216 14.65 3.42 6.40
N LYS A 217 14.79 3.32 5.07
CA LYS A 217 15.77 4.08 4.29
C LYS A 217 15.61 5.58 4.49
N ARG A 218 14.39 6.10 4.32
CA ARG A 218 14.08 7.53 4.54
C ARG A 218 14.37 7.97 5.97
N ALA A 219 13.99 7.17 6.96
CA ALA A 219 14.23 7.50 8.37
C ALA A 219 15.71 7.49 8.77
N LEU A 220 16.55 6.70 8.09
CA LEU A 220 18.00 6.69 8.26
C LEU A 220 18.73 7.73 7.41
N GLY A 221 18.07 8.27 6.37
CA GLY A 221 18.65 9.24 5.44
C GLY A 221 19.60 8.65 4.40
N PHE A 222 19.56 7.32 4.17
CA PHE A 222 20.33 6.68 3.11
C PHE A 222 19.74 5.34 2.65
N ALA A 223 20.13 4.91 1.44
CA ALA A 223 19.97 3.55 0.94
C ALA A 223 21.35 2.90 0.72
N MET A 224 21.44 1.56 0.80
CA MET A 224 22.70 0.83 0.53
C MET A 224 22.72 0.14 -0.84
N ARG A 225 21.56 0.03 -1.49
CA ARG A 225 21.40 -0.59 -2.79
C ARG A 225 20.27 0.10 -3.56
N SER A 226 20.50 0.37 -4.84
CA SER A 226 19.49 0.91 -5.74
C SER A 226 19.83 0.59 -7.19
N ALA A 227 18.80 0.53 -8.04
CA ALA A 227 19.00 0.69 -9.47
C ALA A 227 19.44 2.14 -9.76
N VAL A 228 20.40 2.29 -10.68
CA VAL A 228 20.96 3.57 -11.11
C VAL A 228 20.92 3.63 -12.63
N VAL A 229 20.59 4.80 -13.17
CA VAL A 229 20.52 5.05 -14.61
C VAL A 229 21.84 5.68 -15.06
N ASP A 230 22.46 5.09 -16.07
CA ASP A 230 23.53 5.71 -16.83
C ASP A 230 22.93 6.68 -17.86
N HIS A 231 23.09 7.97 -17.60
CA HIS A 231 22.57 9.04 -18.45
C HIS A 231 23.35 9.22 -19.76
N GLU A 232 24.52 8.62 -19.92
CA GLU A 232 25.23 8.65 -21.21
C GLU A 232 24.64 7.67 -22.22
N THR A 233 24.04 6.57 -21.75
CA THR A 233 23.45 5.52 -22.59
C THR A 233 21.92 5.53 -22.58
N CYS A 234 21.29 6.37 -21.76
CA CYS A 234 19.84 6.49 -21.68
C CYS A 234 19.27 7.35 -22.83
N GLU A 235 18.79 6.68 -23.87
CA GLU A 235 18.16 7.31 -25.03
C GLU A 235 16.66 7.59 -24.78
N ALA A 236 16.36 8.59 -23.95
CA ALA A 236 14.99 8.94 -23.55
C ALA A 236 14.08 9.33 -24.72
N ASP A 237 14.63 10.00 -25.75
CA ASP A 237 13.87 10.46 -26.92
C ASP A 237 13.37 9.31 -27.81
N GLU A 238 14.07 8.17 -27.77
CA GLU A 238 13.73 6.97 -28.55
C GLU A 238 13.09 5.86 -27.70
N CYS A 239 13.22 5.95 -26.38
CA CYS A 239 12.63 5.03 -25.42
C CYS A 239 11.23 5.48 -25.02
N GLN A 240 10.27 4.56 -24.87
CA GLN A 240 8.96 4.88 -24.33
C GLN A 240 8.91 4.81 -22.79
N HIS A 241 10.03 5.06 -22.12
CA HIS A 241 10.20 4.97 -20.66
C HIS A 241 9.73 3.64 -20.06
N GLU A 242 10.22 2.52 -20.60
CA GLU A 242 9.86 1.17 -20.12
C GLU A 242 10.14 0.97 -18.63
N CYS A 243 11.19 1.61 -18.09
CA CYS A 243 11.49 1.60 -16.67
C CYS A 243 10.38 2.22 -15.78
N ILE A 244 9.63 3.20 -16.27
CA ILE A 244 8.46 3.79 -15.59
C ILE A 244 7.25 2.87 -15.76
N LYS A 245 6.98 2.42 -17.00
CA LYS A 245 5.84 1.55 -17.33
C LYS A 245 5.85 0.22 -16.57
N HIS A 246 7.03 -0.33 -16.30
CA HIS A 246 7.17 -1.64 -15.67
C HIS A 246 7.62 -1.59 -14.21
N CYS A 247 7.89 -0.42 -13.63
CA CYS A 247 8.25 -0.33 -12.22
C CYS A 247 7.04 -0.64 -11.31
N PRO A 248 7.10 -1.69 -10.47
CA PRO A 248 5.99 -2.06 -9.59
C PRO A 248 5.50 -0.92 -8.68
N GLN A 249 6.44 -0.10 -8.20
CA GLN A 249 6.15 1.03 -7.31
C GLN A 249 5.42 2.16 -8.05
N VAL A 250 5.84 2.46 -9.29
CA VAL A 250 5.17 3.46 -10.13
C VAL A 250 3.75 3.01 -10.46
N GLN A 251 3.54 1.72 -10.76
CA GLN A 251 2.22 1.18 -11.05
C GLN A 251 1.23 1.26 -9.88
N ILE A 252 1.70 1.49 -8.65
CA ILE A 252 0.86 1.75 -7.47
C ILE A 252 0.88 3.21 -7.01
N GLY A 253 1.38 4.13 -7.85
CA GLY A 253 1.36 5.57 -7.61
C GLY A 253 2.51 6.11 -6.76
N VAL A 254 3.61 5.37 -6.60
CA VAL A 254 4.81 5.85 -5.90
C VAL A 254 5.82 6.37 -6.93
N ASP A 255 6.31 7.59 -6.72
CA ASP A 255 7.26 8.31 -7.59
C ASP A 255 8.71 7.73 -7.55
N THR A 256 8.83 6.42 -7.77
CA THR A 256 10.13 5.72 -7.70
C THR A 256 11.00 5.97 -8.92
N VAL A 257 10.38 6.15 -10.08
CA VAL A 257 11.07 6.49 -11.32
C VAL A 257 10.42 7.76 -11.85
N THR A 258 11.18 8.85 -11.86
CA THR A 258 10.77 10.17 -12.37
C THR A 258 11.65 10.57 -13.55
N LEU A 259 11.35 11.70 -14.18
CA LEU A 259 12.13 12.23 -15.31
C LEU A 259 12.89 13.49 -14.89
N ASN A 260 14.15 13.61 -15.34
CA ASN A 260 14.92 14.85 -15.21
C ASN A 260 14.52 15.87 -16.30
N GLU A 261 15.23 17.00 -16.38
CA GLU A 261 14.99 18.05 -17.38
C GLU A 261 15.18 17.54 -18.82
N ASP A 262 16.10 16.60 -19.04
CA ASP A 262 16.40 15.96 -20.32
C ASP A 262 15.49 14.76 -20.63
N GLN A 263 14.39 14.60 -19.91
CA GLN A 263 13.45 13.47 -20.03
C GLN A 263 14.07 12.09 -19.75
N GLN A 264 15.27 12.02 -19.17
CA GLN A 264 15.90 10.76 -18.77
C GLN A 264 15.40 10.30 -17.41
N ALA A 265 15.33 8.99 -17.23
CA ALA A 265 14.85 8.40 -16.00
C ALA A 265 15.79 8.68 -14.82
N VAL A 266 15.20 8.96 -13.66
CA VAL A 266 15.87 9.09 -12.36
C VAL A 266 15.16 8.18 -11.37
N ILE A 267 15.91 7.32 -10.70
CA ILE A 267 15.38 6.35 -9.74
C ILE A 267 15.64 6.86 -8.32
N ASP A 268 14.59 6.98 -7.50
CA ASP A 268 14.71 7.30 -6.07
C ASP A 268 15.27 6.08 -5.31
N PRO A 269 16.48 6.16 -4.73
CA PRO A 269 17.06 5.06 -3.97
C PRO A 269 16.23 4.67 -2.74
N ALA A 270 15.45 5.58 -2.19
CA ALA A 270 14.59 5.31 -1.04
C ALA A 270 13.44 4.36 -1.40
N SER A 271 12.71 4.62 -2.48
CA SER A 271 11.55 3.82 -2.85
C SER A 271 11.88 2.69 -3.83
N CYS A 272 13.09 2.66 -4.41
CA CYS A 272 13.55 1.55 -5.24
C CYS A 272 13.42 0.20 -4.49
N GLY A 273 12.63 -0.72 -5.06
CA GLY A 273 12.40 -2.06 -4.53
C GLY A 273 13.54 -3.05 -4.78
N CYS A 274 14.53 -2.67 -5.60
CA CYS A 274 15.62 -3.54 -6.06
C CYS A 274 15.14 -4.86 -6.73
N CYS A 275 14.01 -4.82 -7.45
CA CYS A 275 13.41 -5.98 -8.11
C CYS A 275 13.99 -6.31 -9.49
N GLU A 276 14.89 -5.47 -10.01
CA GLU A 276 15.58 -5.64 -11.30
C GLU A 276 14.67 -5.63 -12.55
N ILE A 277 13.35 -5.43 -12.41
CA ILE A 277 12.41 -5.34 -13.55
C ILE A 277 12.83 -4.23 -14.51
N CYS A 278 13.10 -3.01 -14.02
CA CYS A 278 13.53 -1.89 -14.87
C CYS A 278 14.86 -2.16 -15.61
N ILE A 279 15.75 -2.98 -15.05
CA ILE A 279 17.01 -3.38 -15.68
C ILE A 279 16.71 -4.30 -16.87
N ASN A 280 15.83 -5.29 -16.67
CA ASN A 280 15.46 -6.25 -17.69
C ASN A 280 14.63 -5.62 -18.83
N GLU A 281 13.81 -4.62 -18.51
CA GLU A 281 12.94 -3.95 -19.47
C GLU A 281 13.64 -2.79 -20.20
N CYS A 282 14.85 -2.38 -19.78
CA CYS A 282 15.57 -1.28 -20.43
C CYS A 282 16.14 -1.73 -21.80
N PRO A 283 15.64 -1.20 -22.94
CA PRO A 283 16.09 -1.66 -24.26
C PRO A 283 17.53 -1.22 -24.60
N TYR A 284 18.06 -0.21 -23.90
CA TYR A 284 19.40 0.34 -24.11
C TYR A 284 20.43 -0.18 -23.10
N GLY A 285 20.01 -0.99 -22.11
CA GLY A 285 20.91 -1.49 -21.06
C GLY A 285 21.47 -0.38 -20.15
N SER A 286 20.80 0.76 -20.06
CA SER A 286 21.25 1.96 -19.35
C SER A 286 20.98 1.93 -17.85
N ILE A 287 20.52 0.81 -17.28
CA ILE A 287 20.18 0.71 -15.86
C ILE A 287 20.91 -0.47 -15.26
N GLU A 288 21.61 -0.24 -14.14
CA GLU A 288 22.31 -1.28 -13.40
C GLU A 288 22.02 -1.20 -11.91
N MET A 289 22.30 -2.30 -11.19
CA MET A 289 22.18 -2.35 -9.75
C MET A 289 23.50 -1.98 -9.10
N GLU A 290 23.48 -1.00 -8.20
CA GLU A 290 24.66 -0.56 -7.48
C GLU A 290 24.53 -0.80 -5.97
N GLU A 291 25.61 -1.31 -5.35
CA GLU A 291 25.73 -1.50 -3.90
C GLU A 291 26.71 -0.49 -3.31
N LYS A 292 26.18 0.68 -2.95
CA LYS A 292 26.91 1.77 -2.31
C LYS A 292 25.97 2.59 -1.43
N LYS A 293 26.53 3.48 -0.60
CA LYS A 293 25.71 4.39 0.21
C LYS A 293 25.16 5.53 -0.66
N PHE A 294 23.85 5.60 -0.81
CA PHE A 294 23.10 6.69 -1.45
C PHE A 294 22.49 7.60 -0.38
N PRO A 295 22.95 8.86 -0.22
CA PRO A 295 22.29 9.83 0.64
C PRO A 295 20.88 10.18 0.13
N LEU A 296 19.95 10.44 1.04
CA LEU A 296 18.55 10.82 0.76
C LEU A 296 18.22 12.23 1.28
#